data_AF-A0A357MCA5-F1
#
_entry.id   AF-A0A357MCA5-F1
#
_cell.length_a   1.000
_cell.length_b   1.000
_cell.length_c   1.000
_cell.angle_alpha   90.00
_cell.angle_beta   90.00
_cell.angle_gamma   90.00
#
_symmetry.space_group_name_H-M   'P 1'
#
loop_
_entity.id
_entity.type
_entity.pdbx_description
1 polymer ?
#
loop_
_entity_poly.entity_id
_entity_poly.type
_entity_poly.pdbx_seq_one_letter_code
_entity_poly.pdbx_strand_id
1 'polypeptide(L)'
;MAYSREALIEAVSTQMPAKRWKHTLGVMESSIQLAEQYGADPERAETAAILHDVAKYWAVERMKEIIEQNHLNLNLLKHDKQLWHSEVGAYVAEQDYGITDPDILNAIRFHTSGREDMSLLEKIVCLADYIEPGRDFP
;
A
#
# COMPACT_ATOMS: atom_id res chain seq x y z
N MET A 1 -9.87 14.68 -1.76
CA MET A 1 -9.58 13.52 -2.62
C MET A 1 -10.63 13.46 -3.73
N ALA A 2 -10.28 12.96 -4.91
CA ALA A 2 -11.21 12.82 -6.05
C ALA A 2 -12.20 11.64 -5.89
N TYR A 3 -11.91 10.72 -4.96
CA TYR A 3 -12.71 9.53 -4.68
C TYR A 3 -13.46 9.66 -3.35
N SER A 4 -14.71 9.19 -3.30
CA SER A 4 -15.32 8.79 -2.03
C SER A 4 -14.70 7.47 -1.56
N ARG A 5 -14.89 7.15 -0.29
CA ARG A 5 -14.44 5.88 0.30
C ARG A 5 -14.92 4.67 -0.51
N GLU A 6 -16.20 4.64 -0.85
CA GLU A 6 -16.84 3.54 -1.58
C GLU A 6 -16.27 3.41 -3.01
N ALA A 7 -16.07 4.55 -3.69
CA ALA A 7 -15.52 4.57 -5.03
C ALA A 7 -14.05 4.11 -5.05
N LEU A 8 -13.27 4.43 -4.02
CA LEU A 8 -11.88 3.97 -3.88
C LEU A 8 -11.84 2.44 -3.70
N ILE A 9 -12.66 1.92 -2.78
CA ILE A 9 -12.81 0.48 -2.52
C ILE A 9 -13.21 -0.26 -3.79
N GLU A 10 -14.22 0.22 -4.52
CA GLU A 10 -14.65 -0.37 -5.77
C GLU A 10 -13.51 -0.42 -6.79
N ALA A 11 -12.87 0.72 -7.05
CA ALA A 11 -11.78 0.82 -8.02
C ALA A 11 -10.59 -0.08 -7.67
N VAL A 12 -10.14 -0.11 -6.40
CA VAL A 12 -8.98 -0.90 -5.98
C VAL A 12 -9.29 -2.39 -5.94
N SER A 13 -10.49 -2.79 -5.51
CA SER A 13 -10.87 -4.21 -5.45
C SER A 13 -10.79 -4.92 -6.80
N THR A 14 -10.96 -4.20 -7.91
CA THR A 14 -10.85 -4.74 -9.27
C THR A 14 -9.41 -5.01 -9.73
N GLN A 15 -8.40 -4.51 -9.01
CA GLN A 15 -6.98 -4.67 -9.36
C GLN A 15 -6.36 -5.98 -8.86
N MET A 16 -7.11 -6.77 -8.09
CA MET A 16 -6.57 -7.94 -7.39
C MET A 16 -7.61 -9.08 -7.24
N PRO A 17 -7.17 -10.33 -7.06
CA PRO A 17 -8.10 -11.44 -6.80
C PRO A 17 -8.82 -11.30 -5.47
N ALA A 18 -10.01 -11.91 -5.34
CA ALA A 18 -10.83 -11.87 -4.13
C ALA A 18 -10.08 -12.26 -2.84
N LYS A 19 -9.16 -13.24 -2.92
CA LYS A 19 -8.31 -13.63 -1.77
C LYS A 19 -7.42 -12.48 -1.30
N ARG A 20 -6.83 -11.73 -2.23
CA ARG A 20 -5.99 -10.58 -1.91
C ARG A 20 -6.84 -9.44 -1.39
N TRP A 21 -8.00 -9.19 -1.99
CA TRP A 21 -8.90 -8.17 -1.51
C TRP A 21 -9.37 -8.42 -0.06
N LYS A 22 -9.65 -9.69 0.30
CA LYS A 22 -9.93 -10.06 1.70
C LYS A 22 -8.78 -9.71 2.65
N HIS A 23 -7.55 -9.96 2.22
CA HIS A 23 -6.35 -9.55 2.96
C HIS A 23 -6.30 -8.02 3.11
N THR A 24 -6.49 -7.26 2.03
CA THR A 24 -6.55 -5.78 2.08
C THR A 24 -7.58 -5.26 3.08
N LEU A 25 -8.76 -5.88 3.16
CA LEU A 25 -9.77 -5.55 4.17
C LEU A 25 -9.27 -5.82 5.60
N GLY A 26 -8.59 -6.94 5.83
CA GLY A 26 -7.97 -7.25 7.13
C GLY A 26 -6.88 -6.24 7.51
N VAL A 27 -6.04 -5.84 6.56
CA VAL A 27 -5.02 -4.79 6.76
C VAL A 27 -5.67 -3.45 7.06
N MET A 28 -6.75 -3.10 6.35
CA MET A 28 -7.52 -1.87 6.58
C MET A 28 -8.08 -1.81 8.00
N GLU A 29 -8.80 -2.86 8.44
CA GLU A 29 -9.37 -2.94 9.79
C GLU A 29 -8.27 -2.89 10.86
N SER A 30 -7.16 -3.61 10.66
CA SER A 30 -6.03 -3.62 11.59
C SER A 30 -5.33 -2.25 11.65
N SER A 31 -5.17 -1.58 10.50
CA SER A 31 -4.53 -0.26 10.42
C SER A 31 -5.35 0.81 11.14
N ILE A 32 -6.68 0.79 11.00
CA ILE A 32 -7.58 1.70 11.73
C ILE A 32 -7.45 1.48 13.24
N GLN A 33 -7.52 0.23 13.71
CA GLN A 33 -7.39 -0.10 15.13
C GLN A 33 -6.04 0.34 15.71
N LEU A 34 -4.95 0.08 14.98
CA LEU A 34 -3.61 0.52 15.39
C LEU A 34 -3.50 2.05 15.38
N ALA A 35 -4.10 2.74 14.42
CA ALA A 35 -4.09 4.20 14.37
C ALA A 35 -4.81 4.81 15.58
N GLU A 36 -5.99 4.31 15.93
CA GLU A 36 -6.73 4.71 17.13
C GLU A 36 -5.93 4.43 18.40
N GLN A 37 -5.28 3.26 18.50
CA GLN A 37 -4.52 2.86 19.68
C GLN A 37 -3.26 3.72 19.89
N TYR A 38 -2.53 4.06 18.82
CA TYR A 38 -1.24 4.73 18.90
C TYR A 38 -1.29 6.22 18.58
N GLY A 39 -2.48 6.78 18.30
CA GLY A 39 -2.69 8.21 18.07
C GLY A 39 -2.29 8.69 16.68
N ALA A 40 -2.37 7.82 15.66
CA ALA A 40 -2.33 8.24 14.27
C ALA A 40 -3.74 8.59 13.76
N ASP A 41 -3.81 9.17 12.58
CA ASP A 41 -5.08 9.49 11.91
C ASP A 41 -5.69 8.22 11.27
N PRO A 42 -6.87 7.76 11.71
CA PRO A 42 -7.50 6.55 11.18
C PRO A 42 -7.91 6.65 9.70
N GLU A 43 -8.27 7.83 9.20
CA GLU A 43 -8.66 8.02 7.79
C GLU A 43 -7.44 7.90 6.86
N ARG A 44 -6.29 8.42 7.31
CA ARG A 44 -5.01 8.27 6.59
C ARG A 44 -4.55 6.81 6.60
N ALA A 45 -4.72 6.12 7.73
CA ALA A 45 -4.43 4.69 7.87
C ALA A 45 -5.33 3.82 6.98
N GLU A 46 -6.64 4.09 6.96
CA GLU A 46 -7.58 3.42 6.06
C GLU A 46 -7.18 3.60 4.59
N THR A 47 -6.91 4.84 4.18
CA THR A 47 -6.55 5.15 2.79
C THR A 47 -5.26 4.44 2.36
N ALA A 48 -4.21 4.50 3.19
CA ALA A 48 -2.95 3.81 2.90
C ALA A 48 -3.14 2.29 2.83
N ALA A 49 -3.90 1.72 3.75
CA ALA A 49 -4.15 0.28 3.81
C ALA A 49 -4.98 -0.23 2.62
N ILE A 50 -5.98 0.53 2.14
CA ILE A 50 -6.74 0.15 0.93
C ILE A 50 -5.79 0.06 -0.28
N LEU A 51 -4.85 1.00 -0.41
CA LEU A 51 -4.00 1.14 -1.58
C LEU A 51 -2.68 0.36 -1.52
N HIS A 52 -2.25 -0.14 -0.36
CA HIS A 52 -0.89 -0.68 -0.17
C HIS A 52 -0.47 -1.74 -1.19
N ASP A 53 -1.43 -2.59 -1.58
CA ASP A 53 -1.23 -3.75 -2.47
C ASP A 53 -1.84 -3.55 -3.87
N VAL A 54 -2.20 -2.31 -4.26
CA VAL A 54 -2.92 -2.03 -5.52
C VAL A 54 -2.21 -2.55 -6.78
N ALA A 55 -0.88 -2.61 -6.76
CA ALA A 55 -0.06 -3.12 -7.86
C ALA A 55 0.40 -4.59 -7.68
N LYS A 56 -0.01 -5.28 -6.60
CA LYS A 56 0.54 -6.59 -6.21
C LYS A 56 0.42 -7.68 -7.28
N TYR A 57 -0.65 -7.64 -8.07
CA TYR A 57 -0.96 -8.63 -9.11
C TYR A 57 -0.72 -8.11 -10.53
N TRP A 58 -0.07 -6.96 -10.67
CA TRP A 58 0.29 -6.46 -11.99
C TRP A 58 1.41 -7.29 -12.61
N ALA A 59 1.48 -7.29 -13.95
CA ALA A 59 2.57 -7.93 -14.66
C ALA A 59 3.92 -7.30 -14.26
N VAL A 60 4.93 -8.15 -14.04
CA VAL A 60 6.28 -7.72 -13.64
C VAL A 60 6.88 -6.75 -14.65
N GLU A 61 6.67 -7.01 -15.93
CA GLU A 61 7.14 -6.18 -17.04
C GLU A 61 6.51 -4.79 -16.99
N ARG A 62 5.20 -4.71 -16.72
CA ARG A 62 4.49 -3.42 -16.53
C ARG A 62 5.05 -2.64 -15.34
N MET A 63 5.30 -3.31 -14.21
CA MET A 63 5.90 -2.65 -13.04
C MET A 63 7.31 -2.13 -13.34
N LYS A 64 8.12 -2.92 -14.05
CA LYS A 64 9.45 -2.50 -14.50
C LYS A 64 9.39 -1.26 -15.40
N GLU A 65 8.51 -1.28 -16.40
CA GLU A 65 8.32 -0.15 -17.31
C GLU A 65 7.94 1.13 -16.56
N ILE A 66 7.03 1.03 -15.58
CA ILE A 66 6.65 2.18 -14.75
C ILE A 66 7.84 2.72 -13.96
N ILE A 67 8.64 1.84 -13.34
CA ILE A 67 9.84 2.23 -12.59
C ILE A 67 10.84 2.95 -13.50
N GLU A 68 11.09 2.42 -14.69
CA GLU A 68 12.07 2.96 -15.65
C GLU A 68 11.60 4.28 -16.27
N GLN A 69 10.36 4.33 -16.77
CA GLN A 69 9.83 5.50 -17.49
C GLN A 69 9.60 6.72 -16.60
N ASN A 70 9.27 6.50 -15.32
CA ASN A 70 8.97 7.57 -14.37
C ASN A 70 10.15 7.88 -13.44
N HIS A 71 11.32 7.27 -13.69
CA HIS A 71 12.52 7.48 -12.89
C HIS A 71 12.28 7.29 -11.38
N LEU A 72 11.52 6.24 -11.02
CA LEU A 72 11.32 5.84 -9.62
C LEU A 72 12.64 5.25 -9.07
N ASN A 73 12.57 4.48 -7.98
CA ASN A 73 13.77 3.86 -7.43
C ASN A 73 14.33 2.75 -8.35
N LEU A 74 15.20 3.13 -9.29
CA LEU A 74 15.85 2.21 -10.23
C LEU A 74 16.70 1.14 -9.53
N ASN A 75 17.13 1.36 -8.29
CA ASN A 75 17.89 0.36 -7.55
C ASN A 75 17.03 -0.87 -7.19
N LEU A 76 15.70 -0.72 -7.06
CA LEU A 76 14.78 -1.84 -6.82
C LEU A 76 14.87 -2.92 -7.90
N LEU A 77 15.19 -2.53 -9.14
CA LEU A 77 15.30 -3.48 -10.27
C LEU A 77 16.44 -4.50 -10.10
N LYS A 78 17.34 -4.28 -9.15
CA LYS A 78 18.43 -5.21 -8.78
C LYS A 78 18.04 -6.18 -7.67
N HIS A 79 16.87 -6.01 -7.07
CA HIS A 79 16.38 -6.79 -5.92
C HIS A 79 15.16 -7.65 -6.30
N ASP A 80 14.57 -8.31 -5.30
CA ASP A 80 13.39 -9.16 -5.51
C ASP A 80 12.24 -8.36 -6.14
N LYS A 81 11.64 -8.95 -7.17
CA LYS A 81 10.49 -8.39 -7.91
C LYS A 81 9.29 -8.16 -6.99
N GLN A 82 9.17 -8.93 -5.91
CA GLN A 82 8.14 -8.73 -4.90
C GLN A 82 8.23 -7.37 -4.22
N LEU A 83 9.36 -6.66 -4.26
CA LEU A 83 9.48 -5.30 -3.69
C LEU A 83 8.93 -4.21 -4.63
N TRP A 84 8.72 -4.53 -5.91
CA TRP A 84 8.40 -3.50 -6.91
C TRP A 84 6.97 -2.96 -6.75
N HIS A 85 6.05 -3.81 -6.29
CA HIS A 85 4.64 -3.41 -6.15
C HIS A 85 4.42 -2.30 -5.13
N SER A 86 5.26 -2.17 -4.09
CA SER A 86 5.07 -1.12 -3.09
C SER A 86 5.46 0.25 -3.66
N GLU A 87 6.58 0.33 -4.38
CA GLU A 87 7.02 1.54 -5.09
C GLU A 87 6.04 1.92 -6.21
N VAL A 88 5.66 0.95 -7.04
CA VAL A 88 4.67 1.18 -8.11
C VAL A 88 3.30 1.52 -7.53
N GLY A 89 2.90 0.89 -6.43
CA GLY A 89 1.64 1.16 -5.74
C GLY A 89 1.56 2.59 -5.24
N ALA A 90 2.64 3.14 -4.69
CA ALA A 90 2.70 4.54 -4.27
C ALA A 90 2.59 5.49 -5.48
N TYR A 91 3.30 5.19 -6.58
CA TYR A 91 3.17 5.96 -7.82
C TYR A 91 1.72 5.94 -8.37
N VAL A 92 1.10 4.77 -8.41
CA VAL A 92 -0.29 4.58 -8.87
C VAL A 92 -1.28 5.30 -7.95
N ALA A 93 -1.09 5.24 -6.63
CA ALA A 93 -1.90 5.99 -5.67
C ALA A 93 -1.87 7.50 -5.93
N GLU A 94 -0.71 8.05 -6.28
CA GLU A 94 -0.58 9.46 -6.64
C GLU A 94 -1.26 9.79 -7.97
N GLN A 95 -0.92 9.05 -9.03
CA GLN A 95 -1.33 9.39 -10.40
C GLN A 95 -2.78 9.03 -10.72
N ASP A 96 -3.23 7.84 -10.30
CA ASP A 96 -4.53 7.29 -10.70
C ASP A 96 -5.62 7.60 -9.65
N TYR A 97 -5.25 7.70 -8.38
CA TYR A 97 -6.18 7.90 -7.27
C TYR A 97 -6.10 9.30 -6.63
N GLY A 98 -5.17 10.14 -7.09
CA GLY A 98 -5.05 11.54 -6.66
C GLY A 98 -4.62 11.73 -5.21
N ILE A 99 -3.91 10.75 -4.65
CA ILE A 99 -3.34 10.86 -3.30
C ILE A 99 -2.15 11.80 -3.35
N THR A 100 -2.20 12.88 -2.57
CA THR A 100 -1.15 13.90 -2.52
C THR A 100 -0.47 14.00 -1.16
N ASP A 101 -0.95 13.24 -0.16
CA ASP A 101 -0.35 13.20 1.17
C ASP A 101 0.93 12.34 1.14
N PRO A 102 2.11 12.93 1.38
CA PRO A 102 3.37 12.21 1.27
C PRO A 102 3.52 11.11 2.32
N ASP A 103 2.85 11.19 3.46
CA ASP A 103 2.91 10.17 4.51
C ASP A 103 2.10 8.92 4.11
N ILE A 104 0.92 9.11 3.48
CA ILE A 104 0.13 8.00 2.91
C ILE A 104 0.94 7.33 1.78
N LEU A 105 1.51 8.12 0.88
CA LEU A 105 2.35 7.60 -0.21
C LEU A 105 3.57 6.84 0.32
N ASN A 106 4.20 7.31 1.39
CA ASN A 106 5.33 6.62 2.02
C ASN A 106 4.89 5.33 2.74
N ALA A 107 3.75 5.34 3.43
CA ALA A 107 3.20 4.14 4.06
C ALA A 107 2.93 3.04 3.02
N ILE A 108 2.43 3.40 1.84
CA ILE A 108 2.30 2.48 0.71
C ILE A 108 3.68 2.04 0.20
N ARG A 109 4.59 2.99 -0.06
CA ARG A 109 5.91 2.72 -0.67
C ARG A 109 6.76 1.75 0.15
N PHE A 110 6.74 1.90 1.47
CA PHE A 110 7.64 1.19 2.38
C PHE A 110 6.98 0.05 3.16
N HIS A 111 5.71 -0.29 2.91
CA HIS A 111 5.02 -1.34 3.68
C HIS A 111 5.73 -2.71 3.61
N THR A 112 6.39 -3.04 2.50
CA THR A 112 7.08 -4.34 2.34
C THR A 112 8.49 -4.34 2.94
N SER A 113 9.27 -3.28 2.73
CA SER A 113 10.70 -3.25 3.09
C SER A 113 10.97 -2.60 4.44
N GLY A 114 10.05 -1.74 4.90
CA GLY A 114 10.36 -0.69 5.87
C GLY A 114 11.43 0.29 5.36
N ARG A 115 11.78 1.24 6.22
CA ARG A 115 12.95 2.12 6.07
C ARG A 115 13.42 2.63 7.43
N GLU A 116 14.58 3.25 7.48
CA GLU A 116 14.99 4.02 8.66
C GLU A 116 14.02 5.18 8.90
N ASP A 117 13.80 5.52 10.17
CA ASP A 117 12.97 6.64 10.61
C ASP A 117 11.53 6.66 10.05
N MET A 118 10.92 5.47 9.87
CA MET A 118 9.51 5.36 9.50
C MET A 118 8.61 6.24 10.38
N SER A 119 7.68 6.95 9.73
CA SER A 119 6.59 7.63 10.41
C SER A 119 5.71 6.65 11.19
N LEU A 120 4.85 7.18 12.06
CA LEU A 120 3.90 6.35 12.79
C LEU A 120 2.95 5.62 11.82
N LEU A 121 2.51 6.29 10.75
CA LEU A 121 1.62 5.72 9.74
C LEU A 121 2.31 4.59 8.96
N GLU A 122 3.57 4.78 8.56
CA GLU A 122 4.36 3.74 7.89
C GLU A 122 4.49 2.48 8.75
N LYS A 123 4.79 2.65 10.05
CA LYS A 123 4.87 1.53 11.01
C LYS A 123 3.55 0.81 11.15
N ILE A 124 2.43 1.56 11.21
CA ILE A 124 1.09 0.99 11.32
C ILE A 124 0.77 0.10 10.12
N VAL A 125 0.93 0.62 8.90
CA VAL A 125 0.57 -0.14 7.69
C VAL A 125 1.49 -1.35 7.50
N CYS A 126 2.79 -1.19 7.74
CA CYS A 126 3.75 -2.29 7.69
C CYS A 126 3.42 -3.41 8.70
N LEU A 127 3.09 -3.03 9.94
CA LEU A 127 2.70 -4.01 10.96
C LEU A 127 1.35 -4.66 10.63
N ALA A 128 0.35 -3.87 10.23
CA ALA A 128 -0.97 -4.35 9.87
C ALA A 128 -0.94 -5.37 8.73
N ASP A 129 -0.13 -5.15 7.69
CA ASP A 129 0.08 -6.12 6.60
C ASP A 129 0.56 -7.48 7.14
N TYR A 130 1.41 -7.45 8.18
CA TYR A 130 1.93 -8.65 8.79
C TYR A 130 0.97 -9.33 9.77
N ILE A 131 0.14 -8.58 10.51
CA ILE A 131 -0.66 -9.14 11.62
C ILE A 131 -2.15 -9.27 11.33
N GLU A 132 -2.63 -8.89 10.15
CA GLU A 132 -4.06 -8.93 9.86
C GLU A 132 -4.65 -10.33 10.10
N PRO A 133 -5.91 -10.45 10.58
CA PRO A 133 -6.45 -11.70 11.14
C PRO A 133 -6.48 -12.91 10.17
N GLY A 134 -6.36 -12.69 8.86
CA GLY A 134 -6.28 -13.71 7.83
C GLY A 134 -4.88 -14.29 7.62
N ARG A 135 -3.84 -13.71 8.23
CA ARG A 135 -2.48 -14.25 8.21
C ARG A 135 -2.38 -15.48 9.10
N ASP A 136 -1.78 -16.53 8.56
CA ASP A 136 -1.53 -17.81 9.23
C ASP A 136 -0.13 -18.28 8.89
N PHE A 137 0.81 -18.03 9.79
CA PHE A 137 2.21 -18.45 9.70
C PHE A 137 2.82 -18.55 11.12
N PRO A 138 3.83 -19.42 11.33
CA PRO A 138 4.42 -19.72 12.65
C PRO A 138 5.35 -18.64 13.19
#